data_AF-A0A4Q3WFC9-F1
#
_entry.id   AF-A0A4Q3WFC9-F1
#
_cell.length_a   1.000
_cell.length_b   1.000
_cell.length_c   1.000
_cell.angle_alpha   90.00
_cell.angle_beta   90.00
_cell.angle_gamma   90.00
#
_symmetry.space_group_name_H-M   'P 1'
#
loop_
_entity.id
_entity.type
_entity.pdbx_description
1 polymer ?
#
loop_
_entity_poly.entity_id
_entity_poly.type
_entity_poly.pdbx_seq_one_letter_code
_entity_poly.pdbx_strand_id
1 'polypeptide(L)' 'MTEKHKIILGAFFHRRYGISPVAVRGSVESHAKKHQLIGAEYGEALESAIAGGLIGVTSDASLAIRDAGRQLLPKR' A
#
# COMPACT_ATOMS: atom_id res chain seq x y z
N MET A 1 12.24 -6.20 -4.26
CA MET A 1 11.26 -5.25 -3.69
C MET A 1 11.46 -3.90 -4.37
N THR A 2 10.46 -3.38 -5.05
CA THR A 2 10.59 -2.10 -5.79
C THR A 2 10.31 -0.92 -4.86
N GLU A 3 10.84 0.25 -5.19
CA GLU A 3 10.53 1.51 -4.49
C GLU A 3 9.03 1.83 -4.54
N LYS A 4 8.38 1.50 -5.66
CA LYS A 4 6.93 1.65 -5.86
C LYS A 4 6.13 0.81 -4.84
N HIS A 5 6.55 -0.41 -4.52
CA HIS A 5 5.89 -1.21 -3.47
C HIS A 5 6.01 -0.57 -2.08
N LYS A 6 7.15 0.06 -1.76
CA LYS A 6 7.32 0.79 -0.49
C LYS A 6 6.34 1.94 -0.37
N ILE A 7 6.11 2.68 -1.45
CA ILE A 7 5.15 3.78 -1.51
C ILE A 7 3.73 3.26 -1.25
N ILE A 8 3.30 2.19 -1.94
CA ILE A 8 1.96 1.62 -1.73
C ILE A 8 1.78 1.12 -0.29
N LEU A 9 2.75 0.38 0.24
CA LEU A 9 2.70 -0.13 1.61
C LEU A 9 2.74 1.01 2.65
N GLY A 10 3.45 2.10 2.34
CA GLY A 10 3.54 3.29 3.19
C GLY A 10 2.18 3.92 3.50
N ALA A 11 1.19 3.74 2.62
CA ALA A 11 -0.18 4.21 2.87
C ALA A 11 -0.86 3.53 4.08
N PHE A 12 -0.38 2.36 4.50
CA PHE A 12 -0.87 1.64 5.68
C PHE A 12 -0.15 2.06 6.96
N PHE A 13 0.94 2.83 6.88
CA PHE A 13 1.72 3.21 8.04
C PHE A 13 1.41 4.63 8.50
N HIS A 14 1.15 4.79 9.79
CA HIS A 14 1.04 6.09 10.44
C HIS A 14 2.01 6.19 11.62
N ARG A 15 2.85 7.23 11.64
CA ARG A 15 3.90 7.39 12.67
C ARG A 15 3.38 7.34 14.12
N ARG A 16 2.17 7.85 14.37
CA ARG A 16 1.56 7.85 15.72
C ARG A 16 0.81 6.56 16.08
N TYR A 17 0.29 5.83 15.09
CA TYR A 17 -0.67 4.73 15.32
C TYR A 17 -0.13 3.38 14.85
N GLY A 18 1.01 3.35 14.18
CA GLY A 18 1.59 2.14 13.62
C GLY A 18 0.95 1.76 12.28
N ILE A 19 0.88 0.45 12.02
CA ILE A 19 0.39 -0.11 10.76
C ILE A 19 -1.13 -0.35 10.87
N SER A 20 -1.90 0.33 10.03
CA SER A 20 -3.31 0.04 9.82
C SER A 20 -3.48 -1.26 9.03
N PRO A 21 -4.36 -2.18 9.46
CA PRO A 21 -4.61 -3.42 8.73
C PRO A 21 -5.34 -3.20 7.41
N VAL A 22 -6.10 -2.11 7.29
CA VAL A 22 -6.95 -1.78 6.13
C VAL A 22 -6.74 -0.32 5.74
N ALA A 23 -6.75 -0.04 4.44
CA ALA A 23 -6.74 1.29 3.86
C ALA A 23 -7.76 1.38 2.71
N VAL A 24 -8.39 2.54 2.57
CA VAL A 24 -9.29 2.82 1.43
C VAL A 24 -8.43 3.09 0.20
N ARG A 25 -8.82 2.57 -0.97
CA ARG A 25 -8.10 2.75 -2.24
C ARG A 25 -7.77 4.21 -2.53
N GLY A 26 -8.72 5.12 -2.33
CA GLY A 26 -8.51 6.55 -2.53
C GLY A 26 -7.45 7.15 -1.58
N SER A 27 -7.30 6.61 -0.37
CA SER A 27 -6.22 7.02 0.55
C SER A 27 -4.87 6.51 0.09
N VAL A 28 -4.81 5.28 -0.43
CA VAL A 28 -3.57 4.70 -1.00
C VAL A 28 -3.15 5.47 -2.25
N GLU A 29 -4.08 5.81 -3.13
CA GLU A 29 -3.83 6.63 -4.32
C GLU A 29 -3.38 8.04 -3.94
N SER A 30 -4.04 8.69 -2.99
CA SER A 30 -3.64 10.01 -2.48
C SER A 30 -2.23 9.99 -1.88
N HIS A 31 -1.88 8.94 -1.15
CA HIS A 31 -0.53 8.75 -0.64
C HIS A 31 0.48 8.54 -1.77
N ALA A 32 0.20 7.65 -2.72
CA ALA A 32 1.07 7.39 -3.87
C ALA A 32 1.32 8.66 -4.70
N LYS A 33 0.28 9.48 -4.91
CA LYS A 33 0.37 10.77 -5.60
C LYS A 33 1.34 11.74 -4.92
N LYS A 34 1.40 11.78 -3.59
CA LYS A 34 2.38 12.60 -2.85
C LYS A 34 3.82 12.17 -3.10
N HIS A 35 4.02 10.91 -3.47
CA HIS A 35 5.30 10.32 -3.84
C HIS A 35 5.51 10.24 -5.36
N GLN A 36 4.75 11.03 -6.14
CA GLN A 36 4.83 11.10 -7.60
C GLN A 36 4.49 9.77 -8.33
N LEU A 37 3.93 8.79 -7.63
CA LEU A 37 3.45 7.54 -8.22
C LEU A 37 1.98 7.71 -8.61
N ILE A 38 1.73 7.92 -9.90
CA ILE A 38 0.40 8.31 -10.43
C ILE A 38 0.02 7.53 -11.70
N GLY A 39 -1.27 7.54 -12.03
CA GLY A 39 -1.77 7.00 -13.30
C GLY A 39 -1.45 5.52 -13.50
N ALA A 40 -0.97 5.16 -14.69
CA ALA A 40 -0.64 3.79 -15.05
C ALA A 40 0.42 3.17 -14.11
N GLU A 41 1.43 3.94 -13.72
CA GLU A 41 2.48 3.45 -12.83
C GLU A 41 1.95 3.09 -11.44
N TYR A 42 0.99 3.84 -10.93
CA TYR A 42 0.30 3.52 -9.69
C TYR A 42 -0.50 2.22 -9.83
N GLY A 43 -1.24 2.07 -10.92
CA GLY A 43 -2.00 0.85 -11.22
C GLY A 43 -1.11 -0.38 -11.25
N GLU A 44 -0.02 -0.34 -12.02
CA GLU A 44 0.95 -1.43 -12.12
C GLU A 44 1.60 -1.76 -10.76
N ALA A 45 1.97 -0.73 -9.99
CA ALA A 45 2.56 -0.93 -8.67
C ALA A 45 1.57 -1.57 -7.69
N LEU A 46 0.30 -1.16 -7.73
CA LEU A 46 -0.76 -1.70 -6.90
C LEU A 46 -1.08 -3.15 -7.29
N GLU A 47 -1.27 -3.43 -8.57
CA GLU A 47 -1.53 -4.77 -9.09
C GLU A 47 -0.36 -5.71 -8.79
N SER A 48 0.87 -5.24 -8.98
CA SER A 48 2.07 -6.00 -8.63
C SER A 48 2.16 -6.29 -7.13
N ALA A 49 1.78 -5.34 -6.25
CA ALA A 49 1.74 -5.57 -4.82
C ALA A 49 0.65 -6.56 -4.40
N ILE A 50 -0.48 -6.58 -5.11
CA ILE A 50 -1.56 -7.55 -4.91
C ILE A 50 -1.11 -8.94 -5.38
N ALA A 51 -0.59 -9.04 -6.60
CA ALA A 51 -0.09 -10.29 -7.17
C ALA A 51 1.07 -10.89 -6.35
N GLY A 52 1.93 -10.03 -5.78
CA GLY A 52 3.00 -10.43 -4.86
C GLY A 52 2.54 -10.80 -3.45
N GLY A 53 1.23 -10.79 -3.17
CA GLY A 53 0.69 -11.17 -1.86
C GLY A 53 1.02 -10.19 -0.73
N LEU A 54 1.44 -8.96 -1.04
CA LEU A 54 1.74 -7.93 -0.04
C LEU A 54 0.46 -7.24 0.46
N ILE A 55 -0.54 -7.15 -0.42
CA ILE A 55 -1.83 -6.50 -0.18
C ILE A 55 -2.94 -7.42 -0.72
N GLY A 56 -4.08 -7.47 -0.03
CA GLY A 56 -5.30 -8.10 -0.50
C GLY A 56 -6.38 -7.07 -0.83
N VAL A 57 -7.23 -7.37 -1.79
CA VAL A 57 -8.47 -6.63 -2.03
C VAL A 57 -9.53 -7.21 -1.09
N THR A 58 -10.15 -6.37 -0.27
CA THR A 58 -11.26 -6.77 0.61
C THR A 58 -12.61 -6.33 0.07
N SER A 59 -12.64 -5.21 -0.67
CA SER A 59 -13.77 -4.75 -1.46
C SER A 59 -13.27 -3.84 -2.58
N ASP A 60 -14.14 -3.43 -3.49
CA ASP A 60 -13.78 -2.51 -4.57
C ASP A 60 -13.17 -1.19 -4.07
N ALA A 61 -13.53 -0.77 -2.85
CA ALA A 61 -13.04 0.45 -2.22
C ALA A 61 -11.93 0.23 -1.19
N SER A 62 -11.64 -1.00 -0.76
CA SER A 62 -10.77 -1.27 0.38
C SER A 62 -9.67 -2.30 0.09
N LEU A 63 -8.50 -2.04 0.66
CA LEU A 63 -7.31 -2.86 0.58
C LEU A 63 -6.87 -3.26 1.99
N ALA A 64 -6.42 -4.49 2.17
CA ALA A 64 -5.85 -4.97 3.42
C ALA A 64 -4.38 -5.34 3.26
N ILE A 65 -3.54 -4.92 4.20
CA ILE A 65 -2.13 -5.30 4.18
C ILE A 65 -1.97 -6.73 4.71
N ARG A 66 -1.23 -7.56 3.98
CA ARG A 66 -0.90 -8.94 4.36
C ARG A 66 0.35 -8.97 5.23
N ASP A 67 0.58 -10.06 5.94
CA ASP A 67 1.76 -10.17 6.84
C ASP A 67 3.09 -9.95 6.11
N ALA A 68 3.22 -10.45 4.89
CA ALA A 68 4.40 -10.19 4.03
C ALA A 68 4.61 -8.68 3.81
N GLY A 69 3.55 -7.91 3.56
CA GLY A 69 3.61 -6.46 3.43
C GLY A 69 3.95 -5.76 4.76
N ARG A 70 3.38 -6.24 5.88
CA ARG A 70 3.62 -5.66 7.22
C ARG A 70 5.08 -5.79 7.67
N GLN A 71 5.74 -6.89 7.32
CA GLN A 71 7.16 -7.11 7.63
C GLN A 71 8.10 -6.12 6.93
N LEU A 72 7.64 -5.49 5.84
CA LEU A 72 8.41 -4.52 5.06
C LEU A 72 8.23 -3.08 5.54
N LEU A 73 7.31 -2.85 6.48
CA LEU A 73 7.11 -1.56 7.14
C LEU A 73 7.91 -1.49 8.44
N PRO A 74 8.32 -0.29 8.86
CA PRO A 74 9.01 -0.12 10.14
C PRO A 74 8.11 -0.62 11.28
N LYS A 75 8.61 -1.59 12.04
CA LYS A 75 8.01 -1.99 13.30
C LYS A 75 8.31 -0.89 14.31
N ARG A 76 7.26 -0.44 14.99
CA ARG A 76 7.33 0.60 16.01
C ARG A 76 8.27 0.21 17.14
#